data_AF-A0A150NP09-F1
#
_entry.id   AF-A0A150NP09-F1
#
_cell.length_a   1.000
_cell.length_b   1.000
_cell.length_c   1.000
_cell.angle_alpha   90.00
_cell.angle_beta   90.00
_cell.angle_gamma   90.00
#
_symmetry.space_group_name_H-M   'P 1'
#
loop_
_entity.id
_entity.type
_entity.pdbx_description
1 polymer ?
#
loop_
_entity_poly.entity_id
_entity_poly.type
_entity_poly.pdbx_seq_one_letter_code
_entity_poly.pdbx_strand_id
1 'polypeptide(L)'
;MNKKTIITKMSALKGAISNLYGKIEEIQNNQFLSAEGKENELETLKFKYEAWYAGYYDDLKKISDNLLPDKEAKRAEAEVKALTDSGYQVAVQNAVKLFESGALAVSTGKALIDHYKDDRTTLELFRNALGGIFGNGTQDSAELAQYIPVDNRNRTTDLLNKFSKGVNDMNYDRLISDPSAVLQRVEAMITFLESDYLDDNMDAIL
;
A
#
# COMPACT_ATOMS: atom_id res chain seq x y z
N MET A 1 -7.61 -2.37 5.34
CA MET A 1 -7.06 -3.66 4.87
C MET A 1 -5.60 -3.69 5.25
N ASN A 2 -5.08 -4.77 5.84
CA ASN A 2 -3.66 -4.84 6.23
C ASN A 2 -2.80 -5.53 5.14
N LYS A 3 -1.50 -5.24 5.12
CA LYS A 3 -0.52 -5.81 4.18
C LYS A 3 -0.55 -7.34 4.17
N LYS A 4 -0.62 -7.95 5.36
CA LYS A 4 -0.64 -9.42 5.53
C LYS A 4 -1.82 -10.11 4.84
N THR A 5 -3.02 -9.53 4.88
CA THR A 5 -4.19 -10.06 4.19
C THR A 5 -4.01 -10.02 2.68
N ILE A 6 -3.38 -8.97 2.15
CA ILE A 6 -3.10 -8.84 0.72
C ILE A 6 -2.08 -9.89 0.28
N ILE A 7 -0.98 -10.06 1.03
CA ILE A 7 0.02 -11.10 0.79
C ILE A 7 -0.65 -12.48 0.77
N THR A 8 -1.49 -12.78 1.76
CA THR A 8 -2.21 -14.07 1.83
C THR A 8 -3.05 -14.33 0.58
N LYS A 9 -3.79 -13.33 0.10
CA LYS A 9 -4.58 -13.43 -1.13
C LYS A 9 -3.68 -13.60 -2.37
N MET A 10 -2.56 -12.89 -2.44
CA MET A 10 -1.58 -13.07 -3.52
C MET A 10 -0.94 -14.45 -3.51
N SER A 11 -0.62 -15.02 -2.34
CA SER A 11 -0.10 -16.37 -2.22
C SER A 11 -1.13 -17.41 -2.67
N ALA A 12 -2.41 -17.20 -2.36
CA ALA A 12 -3.48 -18.05 -2.86
C ALA A 12 -3.60 -17.99 -4.40
N LEU A 13 -3.54 -16.77 -4.97
CA LEU A 13 -3.50 -16.55 -6.41
C LEU A 13 -2.28 -17.24 -7.05
N LYS A 14 -1.10 -17.13 -6.42
CA LYS A 14 0.13 -17.80 -6.87
C LYS A 14 -0.08 -19.31 -6.98
N GLY A 15 -0.60 -19.94 -5.93
CA GLY A 15 -0.87 -21.38 -5.91
C GLY A 15 -1.89 -21.79 -6.99
N ALA A 16 -2.89 -20.95 -7.24
CA ALA A 16 -3.86 -21.16 -8.30
C ALA A 16 -3.19 -21.14 -9.69
N ILE A 17 -2.34 -20.16 -9.96
CA ILE A 17 -1.59 -20.04 -11.22
C ILE A 17 -0.64 -21.21 -11.41
N SER A 18 0.12 -21.59 -10.38
CA SER A 18 1.04 -22.73 -10.46
C SER A 18 0.32 -24.05 -10.80
N ASN A 19 -0.88 -24.27 -10.26
CA ASN A 19 -1.69 -25.44 -10.60
C ASN A 19 -2.12 -25.42 -12.07
N LEU A 20 -2.63 -24.29 -12.56
CA LEU A 20 -3.01 -24.15 -13.97
C LEU A 20 -1.81 -24.34 -14.90
N TYR A 21 -0.67 -23.73 -14.55
CA TYR A 21 0.56 -23.86 -15.34
C TYR A 21 1.01 -25.32 -15.45
N GLY A 22 1.00 -26.08 -14.33
CA GLY A 22 1.30 -27.51 -14.36
C GLY A 22 0.38 -28.30 -15.30
N LYS A 23 -0.93 -28.01 -15.31
CA LYS A 23 -1.87 -28.65 -16.24
C LYS A 23 -1.62 -28.28 -17.70
N ILE A 24 -1.24 -27.03 -17.97
CA ILE A 24 -0.86 -26.60 -19.32
C ILE A 24 0.39 -27.37 -19.78
N GLU A 25 1.41 -27.49 -18.92
CA GLU A 25 2.62 -28.25 -19.22
C GLU A 25 2.34 -29.75 -19.44
N GLU A 26 1.45 -30.35 -18.65
CA GLU A 26 1.01 -31.74 -18.83
C GLU A 26 0.39 -31.97 -20.21
N ILE A 27 -0.52 -31.10 -20.65
CA ILE A 27 -1.14 -31.19 -21.99
C ILE A 27 -0.09 -30.98 -23.08
N GLN A 28 0.76 -29.95 -22.95
CA GLN A 28 1.78 -29.64 -23.94
C GLN A 28 2.80 -30.76 -24.11
N ASN A 29 3.19 -31.42 -23.02
CA ASN A 29 4.17 -32.50 -23.01
C ASN A 29 3.56 -33.89 -23.24
N ASN A 30 2.24 -34.00 -23.35
CA ASN A 30 1.57 -35.27 -23.62
C ASN A 30 1.94 -35.80 -25.01
N GLN A 31 2.61 -36.95 -25.03
CA GLN A 31 3.09 -37.60 -26.25
C GLN A 31 1.98 -38.33 -27.02
N PHE A 32 0.84 -38.58 -26.36
CA PHE A 32 -0.30 -39.31 -26.92
C PHE A 32 -1.31 -38.38 -27.60
N LEU A 33 -1.18 -37.07 -27.45
CA LEU A 33 -2.03 -36.09 -28.11
C LEU A 33 -1.39 -35.60 -29.42
N SER A 34 -2.21 -35.53 -30.47
CA SER A 34 -1.87 -34.78 -31.68
C SER A 34 -1.81 -33.28 -31.38
N ALA A 35 -1.28 -32.48 -32.32
CA ALA A 35 -1.28 -31.02 -32.19
C ALA A 35 -2.70 -30.46 -31.99
N GLU A 36 -3.66 -30.92 -32.81
CA GLU A 36 -5.08 -30.56 -32.70
C GLU A 36 -5.69 -31.03 -31.38
N GLY A 37 -5.32 -32.22 -30.90
CA GLY A 37 -5.75 -32.74 -29.59
C GLY A 37 -5.29 -31.86 -28.44
N LYS A 38 -4.04 -31.38 -28.46
CA LYS A 38 -3.50 -30.45 -27.46
C LYS A 38 -4.23 -29.11 -27.51
N GLU A 39 -4.52 -28.59 -28.70
CA GLU A 39 -5.24 -27.33 -28.87
C GLU A 39 -6.65 -27.41 -28.25
N ASN A 40 -7.41 -28.47 -28.58
CA ASN A 40 -8.74 -28.70 -28.03
C ASN A 40 -8.74 -28.87 -26.49
N GLU A 41 -7.78 -29.62 -25.94
CA GLU A 41 -7.66 -29.77 -24.49
C GLU A 41 -7.28 -28.45 -23.79
N LEU A 42 -6.38 -27.67 -24.37
CA LEU A 42 -6.02 -26.35 -23.85
C LEU A 42 -7.21 -25.39 -23.89
N GLU A 43 -8.00 -25.38 -24.97
CA GLU A 43 -9.20 -24.55 -25.06
C GLU A 43 -10.25 -24.94 -24.02
N THR A 44 -10.47 -26.24 -23.82
CA THR A 44 -11.36 -26.76 -22.76
C THR A 44 -10.87 -26.35 -21.37
N LEU A 45 -9.56 -26.44 -21.13
CA LEU A 45 -8.95 -26.03 -19.87
C LEU A 45 -9.16 -24.53 -19.63
N LYS A 46 -8.92 -23.68 -20.65
CA LYS A 46 -9.14 -22.23 -20.59
C LYS A 46 -10.60 -21.92 -20.26
N PHE A 47 -11.56 -22.50 -20.97
CA PHE A 47 -12.98 -22.23 -20.70
C PHE A 47 -13.38 -22.57 -19.25
N LYS A 48 -12.85 -23.67 -18.71
CA LYS A 48 -13.13 -24.10 -17.34
C LYS A 48 -12.50 -23.20 -16.26
N TYR A 49 -11.34 -22.61 -16.55
CA TYR A 49 -10.52 -21.93 -15.53
C TYR A 49 -10.81 -20.44 -15.37
N GLU A 50 -11.52 -19.81 -16.31
CA GLU A 50 -11.82 -18.38 -16.26
C GLU A 50 -12.58 -17.98 -14.99
N ALA A 51 -13.75 -18.58 -14.76
CA ALA A 51 -14.58 -18.28 -13.59
C ALA A 51 -13.87 -18.65 -12.27
N TRP A 52 -13.04 -19.69 -12.28
CA TRP A 52 -12.25 -20.08 -11.12
C TRP A 52 -11.15 -19.07 -10.81
N TYR A 53 -10.44 -18.59 -11.84
CA TYR A 53 -9.40 -17.58 -11.70
C TYR A 53 -9.97 -16.23 -11.22
N ALA A 54 -11.12 -15.83 -11.76
CA ALA A 54 -11.85 -14.64 -11.34
C ALA A 54 -12.11 -14.65 -9.82
N GLY A 55 -12.42 -15.82 -9.24
CA GLY A 55 -12.59 -15.99 -7.78
C GLY A 55 -11.37 -15.63 -6.92
N TYR A 56 -10.15 -15.67 -7.48
CA TYR A 56 -8.93 -15.21 -6.79
C TYR A 56 -8.54 -13.79 -7.20
N TYR A 57 -8.67 -13.47 -8.48
CA TYR A 57 -8.19 -12.23 -9.07
C TYR A 57 -9.09 -11.02 -8.74
N ASP A 58 -10.41 -11.15 -8.87
CA ASP A 58 -11.34 -10.02 -8.78
C ASP A 58 -11.33 -9.37 -7.39
N ASP A 59 -11.20 -10.21 -6.36
CA ASP A 59 -11.04 -9.78 -4.98
C ASP A 59 -9.76 -8.94 -4.79
N LEU A 60 -8.63 -9.41 -5.34
CA LEU A 60 -7.36 -8.69 -5.31
C LEU A 60 -7.44 -7.40 -6.12
N LYS A 61 -8.07 -7.44 -7.29
CA LYS A 61 -8.31 -6.28 -8.16
C LYS A 61 -9.13 -5.22 -7.45
N LYS A 62 -10.23 -5.61 -6.81
CA LYS A 62 -11.08 -4.72 -6.03
C LYS A 62 -10.33 -4.09 -4.86
N ILE A 63 -9.52 -4.86 -4.14
CA ILE A 63 -8.67 -4.32 -3.07
C ILE A 63 -7.70 -3.28 -3.65
N SER A 64 -6.99 -3.66 -4.70
CA SER A 64 -6.01 -2.83 -5.39
C SER A 64 -6.60 -1.49 -5.86
N ASP A 65 -7.77 -1.52 -6.48
CA ASP A 65 -8.44 -0.35 -7.03
C ASP A 65 -8.91 0.63 -5.96
N ASN A 66 -9.25 0.13 -4.77
CA ASN A 66 -9.78 0.96 -3.68
C ASN A 66 -8.73 1.36 -2.65
N LEU A 67 -7.53 0.74 -2.62
CA LEU A 67 -6.49 1.03 -1.61
C LEU A 67 -6.12 2.51 -1.53
N LEU A 68 -5.81 3.14 -2.67
CA LEU A 68 -5.44 4.55 -2.73
C LEU A 68 -6.67 5.46 -2.51
N PRO A 69 -7.80 5.30 -3.23
CA PRO A 69 -9.00 6.08 -2.98
C PRO A 69 -9.48 6.05 -1.53
N ASP A 70 -9.50 4.88 -0.88
CA ASP A 70 -9.92 4.74 0.52
C ASP A 70 -8.98 5.51 1.45
N LYS A 71 -7.67 5.51 1.17
CA LYS A 71 -6.69 6.27 1.95
C LYS A 71 -6.86 7.77 1.75
N GLU A 72 -7.05 8.23 0.53
CA GLU A 72 -7.28 9.64 0.24
C GLU A 72 -8.60 10.14 0.84
N ALA A 73 -9.66 9.34 0.77
CA ALA A 73 -10.94 9.65 1.40
C ALA A 73 -10.81 9.78 2.93
N LYS A 74 -10.11 8.84 3.60
CA LYS A 74 -9.85 8.91 5.03
C LYS A 74 -9.02 10.13 5.43
N ARG A 75 -8.02 10.49 4.61
CA ARG A 75 -7.21 11.71 4.82
C ARG A 75 -8.09 12.95 4.73
N ALA A 76 -8.91 13.06 3.68
CA ALA A 76 -9.81 14.19 3.49
C ALA A 76 -10.84 14.29 4.63
N GLU A 77 -11.41 13.16 5.08
CA GLU A 77 -12.34 13.12 6.22
C GLU A 77 -11.68 13.60 7.51
N ALA A 78 -10.44 13.15 7.78
CA ALA A 78 -9.68 13.58 8.95
C ALA A 78 -9.35 15.08 8.90
N GLU A 79 -8.95 15.60 7.75
CA GLU A 79 -8.68 17.03 7.54
C GLU A 79 -9.94 17.88 7.75
N VAL A 80 -11.08 17.49 7.18
CA VAL A 80 -12.36 18.20 7.36
C VAL A 80 -12.81 18.16 8.82
N LYS A 81 -12.66 17.01 9.49
CA LYS A 81 -13.01 16.87 10.92
C LYS A 81 -12.15 17.79 11.78
N ALA A 82 -10.84 17.85 11.54
CA ALA A 82 -9.93 18.76 12.22
C ALA A 82 -10.29 20.24 12.00
N LEU A 83 -10.78 20.59 10.81
CA LEU A 83 -11.22 21.95 10.46
C LEU A 83 -12.59 22.35 11.01
N THR A 84 -13.39 21.40 11.50
CA THR A 84 -14.77 21.67 11.95
C THR A 84 -14.97 21.44 13.45
N ASP A 85 -14.05 20.72 14.10
CA ASP A 85 -14.06 20.49 15.54
C ASP A 85 -13.36 21.65 16.28
N SER A 86 -14.15 22.51 16.93
CA SER A 86 -13.64 23.66 17.67
C SER A 86 -12.79 23.28 18.88
N GLY A 87 -13.10 22.18 19.55
CA GLY A 87 -12.31 21.66 20.68
C GLY A 87 -10.94 21.19 20.21
N TYR A 88 -10.91 20.48 19.08
CA TYR A 88 -9.68 20.07 18.42
C TYR A 88 -8.81 21.27 18.03
N GLN A 89 -9.39 22.27 17.38
CA GLN A 89 -8.68 23.48 16.95
C GLN A 89 -8.02 24.21 18.12
N VAL A 90 -8.74 24.36 19.24
CA VAL A 90 -8.21 25.00 20.45
C VAL A 90 -7.04 24.18 21.02
N ALA A 91 -7.16 22.85 21.06
CA ALA A 91 -6.09 21.98 21.54
C ALA A 91 -4.83 22.10 20.65
N VAL A 92 -4.99 22.07 19.33
CA VAL A 92 -3.87 22.23 18.37
C VAL A 92 -3.23 23.60 18.51
N GLN A 93 -4.01 24.69 18.59
CA GLN A 93 -3.46 26.04 18.79
C GLN A 93 -2.67 26.18 20.09
N ASN A 94 -3.14 25.56 21.18
CA ASN A 94 -2.41 25.55 22.44
C ASN A 94 -1.09 24.76 22.31
N ALA A 95 -1.11 23.60 21.65
CA ALA A 95 0.10 22.82 21.39
C ALA A 95 1.10 23.59 20.52
N VAL A 96 0.64 24.27 19.45
CA VAL A 96 1.48 25.14 18.60
C VAL A 96 2.17 26.21 19.44
N LYS A 97 1.43 26.93 20.30
CA LYS A 97 2.02 27.95 21.19
C LYS A 97 3.07 27.40 22.14
N LEU A 98 2.91 26.16 22.60
CA LEU A 98 3.94 25.50 23.43
C LEU A 98 5.22 25.28 22.62
N PHE A 99 5.12 24.83 21.37
CA PHE A 99 6.28 24.70 20.49
C PHE A 99 6.94 26.06 20.18
N GLU A 100 6.13 27.10 19.89
CA GLU A 100 6.63 28.47 19.63
C GLU A 100 7.38 29.07 20.83
N SER A 101 6.96 28.73 22.06
CA SER A 101 7.57 29.28 23.28
C SER A 101 9.04 28.90 23.47
N GLY A 102 9.49 27.81 22.84
CA GLY A 102 10.83 27.26 23.03
C GLY A 102 11.11 26.70 24.44
N ALA A 103 10.15 26.78 25.36
CA ALA A 103 10.27 26.31 26.74
C ALA A 103 9.76 24.86 26.94
N LEU A 104 9.37 24.20 25.84
CA LEU A 104 8.83 22.85 25.86
C LEU A 104 9.95 21.83 26.03
N ALA A 105 9.91 21.08 27.14
CA ALA A 105 10.82 19.96 27.33
C ALA A 105 10.68 18.95 26.19
N VAL A 106 11.82 18.47 25.66
CA VAL A 106 11.88 17.55 24.50
C VAL A 106 10.97 16.33 24.69
N SER A 107 10.94 15.72 25.88
CA SER A 107 10.09 14.56 26.16
C SER A 107 8.59 14.86 25.98
N THR A 108 8.15 16.04 26.40
CA THR A 108 6.75 16.47 26.27
C THR A 108 6.43 16.81 24.81
N GLY A 109 7.37 17.46 24.12
CA GLY A 109 7.22 17.73 22.69
C GLY A 109 7.12 16.46 21.86
N LYS A 110 7.94 15.44 22.12
CA LYS A 110 7.84 14.13 21.45
C LYS A 110 6.50 13.46 21.72
N ALA A 111 6.01 13.48 22.96
CA ALA A 111 4.70 12.92 23.29
C ALA A 111 3.54 13.63 22.55
N LEU A 112 3.61 14.96 22.38
CA LEU A 112 2.65 15.70 21.56
C LEU A 112 2.76 15.33 20.08
N ILE A 113 3.98 15.22 19.54
CA ILE A 113 4.19 14.79 18.15
C ILE A 113 3.62 13.38 17.93
N ASP A 114 3.85 12.45 18.86
CA ASP A 114 3.32 11.08 18.79
C ASP A 114 1.78 11.05 18.87
N HIS A 115 1.18 11.94 19.67
CA HIS A 115 -0.28 12.06 19.76
C HIS A 115 -0.91 12.48 18.42
N TYR A 116 -0.24 13.38 17.69
CA TYR A 116 -0.70 13.91 16.41
C TYR A 116 -0.01 13.24 15.20
N LYS A 117 0.65 12.09 15.37
CA LYS A 117 1.48 11.47 14.32
C LYS A 117 0.75 11.18 13.01
N ASP A 118 -0.56 10.96 13.09
CA ASP A 118 -1.43 10.66 11.95
C ASP A 118 -2.12 11.92 11.37
N ASP A 119 -1.98 13.09 12.02
CA ASP A 119 -2.44 14.38 11.51
C ASP A 119 -1.27 15.19 10.93
N ARG A 120 -1.09 15.02 9.63
CA ARG A 120 -0.02 15.68 8.90
C ARG A 120 -0.10 17.21 8.93
N THR A 121 -1.31 17.77 8.93
CA THR A 121 -1.53 19.22 8.95
C THR A 121 -1.06 19.80 10.28
N THR A 122 -1.44 19.17 11.38
CA THR A 122 -0.98 19.56 12.72
C THR A 122 0.53 19.40 12.87
N LEU A 123 1.10 18.30 12.38
CA LEU A 123 2.56 18.10 12.39
C LEU A 123 3.32 19.18 11.60
N GLU A 124 2.75 19.69 10.49
CA GLU A 124 3.37 20.78 9.74
C GLU A 124 3.30 22.10 10.50
N LEU A 125 2.20 22.36 11.20
CA LEU A 125 2.09 23.53 12.09
C LEU A 125 3.14 23.45 13.21
N PHE A 126 3.34 22.28 13.83
CA PHE A 126 4.39 22.08 14.83
C PHE A 126 5.78 22.31 14.24
N ARG A 127 6.07 21.77 13.06
CA ARG A 127 7.36 21.97 12.39
C ARG A 127 7.62 23.45 12.09
N ASN A 128 6.59 24.19 11.64
CA ASN A 128 6.70 25.62 11.39
C ASN A 128 6.92 26.43 12.68
N ALA A 129 6.18 26.10 13.76
CA ALA A 129 6.36 26.69 15.08
C ALA A 129 7.78 26.49 15.64
N LEU A 130 8.40 25.36 15.31
CA LEU A 130 9.77 25.04 15.68
C LEU A 130 10.83 25.76 14.82
N GLY A 131 10.47 26.51 13.77
CA GLY A 131 11.43 27.16 12.87
C GLY A 131 11.85 26.30 11.67
N GLY A 132 11.05 25.29 11.30
CA GLY A 132 11.37 24.35 10.23
C GLY A 132 12.30 23.23 10.69
N ILE A 133 12.88 22.48 9.73
CA ILE A 133 13.70 21.29 10.01
C ILE A 133 14.95 21.60 10.86
N PHE A 134 15.46 22.83 10.78
CA PHE A 134 16.67 23.26 11.49
C PHE A 134 16.40 23.82 12.89
N GLY A 135 15.14 23.90 13.33
CA GLY A 135 14.78 24.54 14.58
C GLY A 135 14.85 26.07 14.52
N ASN A 136 14.56 26.73 15.63
CA ASN A 136 14.59 28.19 15.78
C ASN A 136 15.92 28.69 16.37
N GLY A 137 16.98 27.90 16.22
CA GLY A 137 18.31 28.18 16.76
C GLY A 137 18.61 27.55 18.13
N THR A 138 17.67 26.82 18.72
CA THR A 138 17.89 26.06 19.97
C THR A 138 18.05 24.56 19.70
N GLN A 139 18.87 23.87 20.51
CA GLN A 139 19.09 22.42 20.37
C GLN A 139 17.79 21.62 20.52
N ASP A 140 16.97 21.95 21.52
CA ASP A 140 15.70 21.28 21.78
C ASP A 140 14.71 21.45 20.62
N SER A 141 14.64 22.65 20.03
CA SER A 141 13.77 22.88 18.86
C SER A 141 14.19 22.08 17.64
N ALA A 142 15.50 21.98 17.38
CA ALA A 142 16.04 21.22 16.27
C ALA A 142 15.79 19.72 16.46
N GLU A 143 15.98 19.20 17.69
CA GLU A 143 15.69 17.81 18.00
C GLU A 143 14.20 17.48 17.79
N LEU A 144 13.30 18.33 18.29
CA LEU A 144 11.86 18.15 18.09
C LEU A 144 11.47 18.23 16.61
N ALA A 145 12.03 19.18 15.86
CA ALA A 145 11.72 19.36 14.44
C ALA A 145 12.15 18.15 13.60
N GLN A 146 13.29 17.54 13.95
CA GLN A 146 13.80 16.32 13.33
C GLN A 146 13.03 15.07 13.75
N TYR A 147 12.40 15.08 14.94
CA TYR A 147 11.54 13.99 15.39
C TYR A 147 10.20 13.93 14.65
N ILE A 148 9.70 15.06 14.13
CA ILE A 148 8.45 15.08 13.35
C ILE A 148 8.62 14.22 12.09
N PRO A 149 7.75 13.21 11.87
CA PRO A 149 7.80 12.35 10.69
C PRO A 149 7.79 13.15 9.37
N VAL A 150 8.53 12.68 8.37
CA VAL A 150 8.54 13.28 7.03
C VAL A 150 7.25 12.92 6.29
N ASP A 151 6.76 13.84 5.45
CA ASP A 151 5.63 13.57 4.58
C ASP A 151 5.98 12.51 3.53
N ASN A 152 5.37 11.34 3.65
CA ASN A 152 5.56 10.20 2.76
C ASN A 152 4.36 9.99 1.84
N ARG A 153 3.38 10.91 1.79
CA ARG A 153 2.12 10.72 1.04
C ARG A 153 2.37 10.47 -0.44
N ASN A 154 3.25 11.26 -1.07
CA ASN A 154 3.62 11.07 -2.48
C ASN A 154 4.28 9.72 -2.74
N ARG A 155 5.18 9.29 -1.84
CA ARG A 155 5.82 7.96 -1.92
C ARG A 155 4.79 6.85 -1.76
N THR A 156 3.85 7.01 -0.83
CA THR A 156 2.73 6.07 -0.64
C THR A 156 1.90 5.97 -1.91
N THR A 157 1.49 7.11 -2.50
CA THR A 157 0.75 7.14 -3.76
C THR A 157 1.49 6.43 -4.90
N ASP A 158 2.79 6.69 -5.07
CA ASP A 158 3.61 6.01 -6.08
C ASP A 158 3.68 4.48 -5.87
N LEU A 159 3.92 4.05 -4.62
CA LEU A 159 4.01 2.63 -4.26
C LEU A 159 2.66 1.91 -4.45
N LEU A 160 1.54 2.54 -4.07
CA LEU A 160 0.21 1.96 -4.28
C LEU A 160 -0.19 1.91 -5.75
N ASN A 161 0.20 2.90 -6.55
CA ASN A 161 0.02 2.87 -8.00
C ASN A 161 0.85 1.77 -8.67
N LYS A 162 2.09 1.56 -8.22
CA LYS A 162 2.94 0.44 -8.68
C LYS A 162 2.31 -0.91 -8.34
N PHE A 163 1.80 -1.06 -7.12
CA PHE A 163 1.06 -2.25 -6.72
C PHE A 163 -0.16 -2.47 -7.61
N SER A 164 -0.96 -1.43 -7.84
CA SER A 164 -2.17 -1.53 -8.65
C SER A 164 -1.90 -1.88 -10.10
N LYS A 165 -0.88 -1.27 -10.71
CA LYS A 165 -0.39 -1.67 -12.02
C LYS A 165 0.05 -3.13 -12.05
N GLY A 166 0.76 -3.58 -11.02
CA GLY A 166 1.16 -4.98 -10.86
C GLY A 166 -0.03 -5.93 -10.90
N VAL A 167 -1.11 -5.62 -10.18
CA VAL A 167 -2.36 -6.39 -10.18
C VAL A 167 -3.08 -6.34 -11.53
N ASN A 168 -3.12 -5.19 -12.21
CA ASN A 168 -3.73 -5.08 -13.54
C ASN A 168 -3.05 -5.98 -14.59
N ASP A 169 -1.74 -6.17 -14.47
CA ASP A 169 -0.93 -7.00 -15.37
C ASP A 169 -1.08 -8.51 -15.11
N MET A 170 -1.90 -8.92 -14.13
CA MET A 170 -2.20 -10.32 -13.80
C MET A 170 -3.61 -10.74 -14.22
N ASN A 171 -4.26 -10.04 -15.14
CA ASN A 171 -5.59 -10.42 -15.61
C ASN A 171 -5.60 -11.78 -16.34
N TYR A 172 -6.81 -12.32 -16.55
CA TYR A 172 -6.99 -13.64 -17.13
C TYR A 172 -6.44 -13.77 -18.55
N ASP A 173 -6.63 -12.75 -19.41
CA ASP A 173 -6.10 -12.77 -20.77
C ASP A 173 -4.58 -12.90 -20.79
N ARG A 174 -3.90 -12.18 -19.88
CA ARG A 174 -2.44 -12.28 -19.73
C ARG A 174 -2.03 -13.64 -19.20
N LEU A 175 -2.77 -14.21 -18.25
CA LEU A 175 -2.51 -15.56 -17.72
C LEU A 175 -2.57 -16.61 -18.83
N ILE A 176 -3.56 -16.53 -19.71
CA ILE A 176 -3.72 -17.49 -20.79
C ILE A 176 -2.67 -17.31 -21.89
N SER A 177 -2.27 -16.08 -22.17
CA SER A 177 -1.23 -15.79 -23.16
C SER A 177 0.18 -16.15 -22.67
N ASP A 178 0.49 -15.93 -21.40
CA ASP A 178 1.84 -16.08 -20.85
C ASP A 178 1.78 -16.37 -19.33
N PRO A 179 1.46 -17.62 -18.95
CA PRO A 179 1.27 -17.97 -17.55
C PRO A 179 2.56 -17.79 -16.73
N SER A 180 3.72 -18.02 -17.37
CA SER A 180 5.03 -17.87 -16.75
C SER A 180 5.31 -16.43 -16.33
N ALA A 181 5.00 -15.45 -17.19
CA ALA A 181 5.14 -14.04 -16.87
C ALA A 181 4.16 -13.61 -15.77
N VAL A 182 2.93 -14.13 -15.77
CA VAL A 182 1.97 -13.84 -14.68
C VAL A 182 2.45 -14.41 -13.35
N LEU A 183 2.99 -15.63 -13.32
CA LEU A 183 3.55 -16.22 -12.11
C LEU A 183 4.70 -15.37 -11.56
N GLN A 184 5.65 -14.97 -12.41
CA GLN A 184 6.74 -14.07 -12.04
C GLN A 184 6.24 -12.72 -11.52
N ARG A 185 5.16 -12.18 -12.12
CA ARG A 185 4.56 -10.92 -11.70
C ARG A 185 3.92 -11.03 -10.31
N VAL A 186 3.22 -12.13 -10.00
CA VAL A 186 2.68 -12.38 -8.66
C VAL A 186 3.81 -12.47 -7.64
N GLU A 187 4.88 -13.22 -7.93
CA GLU A 187 6.04 -13.34 -7.06
C GLU A 187 6.71 -12.00 -6.79
N ALA A 188 6.92 -11.20 -7.83
CA ALA A 188 7.47 -9.85 -7.70
C ALA A 188 6.59 -8.95 -6.82
N MET A 189 5.25 -9.07 -6.90
CA MET A 189 4.35 -8.30 -6.05
C MET A 189 4.34 -8.79 -4.60
N ILE A 190 4.47 -10.10 -4.36
CA ILE A 190 4.65 -10.62 -3.00
C ILE A 190 5.95 -10.08 -2.41
N THR A 191 7.07 -10.16 -3.12
CA THR A 191 8.35 -9.60 -2.67
C THR A 191 8.26 -8.09 -2.43
N PHE A 192 7.57 -7.36 -3.31
CA PHE A 192 7.30 -5.94 -3.12
C PHE A 192 6.53 -5.67 -1.82
N LEU A 193 5.47 -6.44 -1.55
CA LEU A 193 4.70 -6.29 -0.33
C LEU A 193 5.51 -6.71 0.90
N GLU A 194 6.33 -7.75 0.82
CA GLU A 194 7.16 -8.22 1.93
C GLU A 194 8.33 -7.29 2.25
N SER A 195 8.74 -6.44 1.30
CA SER A 195 9.76 -5.43 1.52
C SER A 195 9.40 -4.39 2.58
N ASP A 196 10.42 -3.68 3.06
CA ASP A 196 10.29 -2.55 4.00
C ASP A 196 9.90 -1.24 3.30
N TYR A 197 9.29 -1.28 2.11
CA TYR A 197 8.78 -0.07 1.47
C TYR A 197 7.44 0.38 2.04
N LEU A 198 6.61 -0.56 2.49
CA LEU A 198 5.27 -0.33 3.02
C LEU A 198 5.11 -0.99 4.38
N ASP A 199 4.51 -0.27 5.32
CA ASP A 199 4.13 -0.78 6.62
C ASP A 199 2.88 -1.68 6.53
N ASP A 200 2.44 -2.21 7.68
CA ASP A 200 1.26 -3.08 7.74
C ASP A 200 -0.05 -2.39 7.32
N ASN A 201 -0.09 -1.06 7.37
CA ASN A 201 -1.22 -0.24 6.94
C ASN A 201 -1.13 0.20 5.48
N MET A 202 -0.11 -0.25 4.75
CA MET A 202 0.17 0.14 3.36
C MET A 202 0.56 1.62 3.21
N ASP A 203 1.21 2.21 4.21
CA ASP A 203 1.86 3.52 4.15
C ASP A 203 3.37 3.36 3.95
N ALA A 204 3.99 4.30 3.23
CA ALA A 204 5.41 4.20 2.91
C ALA A 204 6.30 4.31 4.15
N ILE A 205 7.24 3.39 4.33
CA ILE A 205 8.28 3.52 5.36
C ILE A 205 9.42 4.35 4.76
N LEU A 206 10.02 5.23 5.57
CA LEU A 206 11.16 6.07 5.15
C LEU A 206 12.46 5.29 5.16
#